data_AF-A0A8T2VEA1-F1
#
_entry.id   AF-A0A8T2VEA1-F1
#
_cell.length_a   1.000
_cell.length_b   1.000
_cell.length_c   1.000
_cell.angle_alpha   90.00
_cell.angle_beta   90.00
_cell.angle_gamma   90.00
#
_symmetry.space_group_name_H-M   'P 1'
#
loop_
_entity.id
_entity.type
_entity.pdbx_description
1 polymer ?
#
loop_
_entity_poly.entity_id
_entity_poly.type
_entity_poly.pdbx_seq_one_letter_code
_entity_poly.pdbx_strand_id
1 'polypeptide(L)'
;MFWAGLDPFFGTSLADNLDKKLLVILRDGWKLIGILRSFGQFANVVIESAEERIIVGDQFCDVPLGLYVIQGENVVLLGELDATKDELPSHMKRVSTIFWLVAYRV
;
A
#
# COMPACT_ATOMS: atom_id res chain seq x y z
N MET A 1 -31.35 17.81 -22.24
CA MET A 1 -30.74 16.49 -22.56
C MET A 1 -29.65 16.29 -21.51
N PHE A 2 -29.95 15.57 -20.41
CA PHE A 2 -29.49 14.19 -20.17
C PHE A 2 -28.00 14.04 -20.58
N TRP A 3 -27.04 13.89 -19.67
CA TRP A 3 -26.97 12.88 -18.61
C TRP A 3 -26.22 13.38 -17.36
N ALA A 4 -26.93 13.49 -16.24
CA ALA A 4 -26.38 13.17 -14.93
C ALA A 4 -26.83 11.73 -14.65
N GLY A 5 -25.91 10.77 -14.67
CA GLY A 5 -26.26 9.37 -14.48
C GLY A 5 -25.19 8.41 -14.98
N LEU A 6 -24.47 7.85 -14.01
CA LEU A 6 -23.70 6.60 -14.09
C LEU A 6 -22.42 6.67 -14.93
N ASP A 7 -21.31 6.97 -14.25
CA ASP A 7 -19.99 6.61 -14.77
C ASP A 7 -19.97 5.07 -14.97
N PRO A 8 -19.79 4.56 -16.19
CA PRO A 8 -19.88 3.13 -16.47
C PRO A 8 -18.59 2.37 -16.09
N PHE A 9 -17.67 3.01 -15.39
CA PHE A 9 -16.39 2.43 -15.05
C PHE A 9 -16.46 1.80 -13.65
N PHE A 10 -16.53 0.47 -13.62
CA PHE A 10 -16.26 -0.36 -12.43
C PHE A 10 -14.86 -0.12 -11.81
N GLY A 11 -14.09 0.88 -12.27
CA GLY A 11 -12.79 1.31 -11.75
C GLY A 11 -12.81 2.64 -10.97
N THR A 12 -13.97 3.27 -10.72
CA THR A 12 -14.07 4.55 -9.99
C THR A 12 -13.46 4.48 -8.59
N SER A 13 -13.56 3.34 -7.91
CA SER A 13 -13.05 3.20 -6.54
C SER A 13 -11.54 3.43 -6.42
N LEU A 14 -10.73 3.04 -7.42
CA LEU A 14 -9.27 3.22 -7.39
C LEU A 14 -8.85 4.58 -7.96
N ALA A 15 -9.66 5.15 -8.85
CA ALA A 15 -9.44 6.49 -9.37
C ALA A 15 -9.44 7.53 -8.24
N ASP A 16 -10.37 7.37 -7.29
CA ASP A 16 -10.47 8.23 -6.10
C ASP A 16 -9.27 8.11 -5.15
N ASN A 17 -8.41 7.11 -5.36
CA ASN A 17 -7.21 6.85 -4.58
C ASN A 17 -5.91 7.33 -5.25
N LEU A 18 -5.98 7.92 -6.46
CA LEU A 18 -4.81 8.52 -7.10
C LEU A 18 -4.18 9.62 -6.23
N ASP A 19 -2.84 9.65 -6.22
CA ASP A 19 -2.02 10.57 -5.44
C ASP A 19 -2.21 10.48 -3.92
N LYS A 20 -2.89 9.43 -3.44
CA LYS A 20 -3.05 9.15 -2.01
C LYS A 20 -2.09 8.05 -1.54
N LYS A 21 -1.78 8.10 -0.24
CA LYS A 21 -0.98 7.06 0.42
C LYS A 21 -1.85 5.83 0.65
N LEU A 22 -1.41 4.67 0.15
CA LEU A 22 -2.13 3.40 0.26
C LEU A 22 -1.32 2.37 1.03
N LEU A 23 -2.04 1.48 1.71
CA LEU A 23 -1.57 0.16 2.11
C LEU A 23 -2.00 -0.86 1.03
N VAL A 24 -1.03 -1.61 0.51
CA VAL A 24 -1.22 -2.72 -0.41
C VAL A 24 -0.83 -4.01 0.29
N ILE A 25 -1.75 -4.98 0.34
CA ILE A 25 -1.45 -6.33 0.84
C ILE A 25 -1.35 -7.28 -0.34
N LEU A 26 -0.22 -7.96 -0.44
CA LEU A 26 0.04 -8.95 -1.48
C LEU A 26 -0.28 -10.38 -1.01
N ARG A 27 -0.40 -11.31 -1.97
CA ARG A 27 -0.76 -12.71 -1.75
C ARG A 27 0.23 -13.48 -0.87
N ASP A 28 1.49 -13.10 -0.91
CA ASP A 28 2.57 -13.64 -0.08
C ASP A 28 2.61 -13.04 1.34
N GLY A 29 1.68 -12.13 1.66
CA GLY A 29 1.57 -11.48 2.96
C GLY A 29 2.41 -10.21 3.11
N TRP A 30 3.10 -9.78 2.04
CA TRP A 30 3.83 -8.52 2.02
C TRP A 30 2.87 -7.34 2.17
N LYS A 31 3.31 -6.35 2.95
CA LYS A 31 2.57 -5.11 3.20
C LYS A 31 3.39 -3.97 2.64
N LEU A 32 2.91 -3.38 1.56
CA LEU A 32 3.57 -2.26 0.91
C LEU A 32 2.80 -0.98 1.23
N ILE A 33 3.52 0.08 1.54
CA ILE A 33 2.96 1.40 1.81
C ILE A 33 3.59 2.39 0.84
N GLY A 34 2.80 3.23 0.19
CA GLY A 34 3.35 4.27 -0.69
C GLY A 34 2.25 5.04 -1.39
N ILE A 35 2.62 5.89 -2.36
CA ILE A 35 1.68 6.77 -3.06
C ILE A 35 1.24 6.12 -4.37
N LEU A 36 -0.07 5.99 -4.58
CA LEU A 36 -0.60 5.47 -5.86
C LEU A 36 -0.44 6.51 -6.96
N ARG A 37 0.37 6.22 -7.97
CA ARG A 37 0.58 7.12 -9.13
C ARG A 37 -0.15 6.71 -10.39
N SER A 38 -0.40 5.42 -10.56
CA SER A 38 -1.12 4.91 -11.72
C SER A 38 -1.73 3.55 -11.41
N PHE A 39 -2.85 3.25 -12.06
CA PHE A 39 -3.49 1.95 -12.00
C PHE A 39 -4.05 1.55 -13.37
N GLY A 40 -4.21 0.25 -13.60
CA GLY A 40 -4.85 -0.32 -14.79
C GLY A 40 -6.16 -1.04 -14.48
N GLN A 41 -6.91 -1.41 -15.51
CA GLN A 41 -8.20 -2.13 -15.40
C GLN A 41 -8.12 -3.48 -14.69
N PHE A 42 -6.91 -4.05 -14.58
CA PHE A 42 -6.63 -5.31 -13.88
C PHE A 42 -6.05 -5.08 -12.48
N ALA A 43 -6.16 -3.88 -11.91
CA ALA A 43 -5.54 -3.48 -10.65
C ALA A 43 -4.01 -3.61 -10.62
N ASN A 44 -3.35 -3.59 -11.80
CA ASN A 44 -1.92 -3.32 -11.86
C ASN A 44 -1.68 -1.91 -11.34
N VAL A 45 -0.76 -1.71 -10.40
CA VAL A 45 -0.53 -0.41 -9.77
C VAL A 45 0.94 -0.02 -9.77
N VAL A 46 1.17 1.29 -9.88
CA VAL A 46 2.48 1.92 -9.69
C VAL A 46 2.45 2.69 -8.38
N ILE A 47 3.32 2.29 -7.46
CA ILE A 47 3.45 2.88 -6.14
C ILE A 47 4.79 3.62 -6.06
N GLU A 48 4.75 4.93 -5.84
CA GLU A 48 5.92 5.76 -5.58
C GLU A 48 6.25 5.78 -4.09
N SER A 49 7.54 5.92 -3.75
CA SER A 49 8.02 5.95 -2.36
C SER A 49 7.51 4.75 -1.56
N ALA A 50 7.50 3.59 -2.21
CA ALA A 50 7.06 2.34 -1.65
C ALA A 50 8.01 1.91 -0.53
N GLU A 51 7.42 1.48 0.58
CA GLU A 51 8.07 0.93 1.75
C GLU A 51 7.43 -0.43 2.08
N GLU A 52 8.25 -1.45 2.30
CA GLU A 52 7.79 -2.73 2.85
C GLU A 52 7.67 -2.59 4.37
N ARG A 53 6.45 -2.71 4.91
CA ARG A 53 6.18 -2.70 6.34
C ARG A 53 6.17 -4.12 6.90
N ILE A 54 7.15 -4.42 7.74
CA ILE A 54 7.27 -5.69 8.47
C ILE A 54 6.78 -5.45 9.90
N ILE A 55 5.89 -6.32 10.38
CA ILE A 55 5.32 -6.26 11.74
C ILE A 55 5.52 -7.62 12.40
N VAL A 56 6.11 -7.63 13.59
CA VAL A 56 6.32 -8.83 14.41
C VAL A 56 6.07 -8.49 15.87
N GLY A 57 5.03 -9.06 16.45
CA GLY A 57 4.56 -8.68 17.79
C GLY A 57 4.27 -7.19 17.88
N ASP A 58 4.81 -6.53 18.90
CA ASP A 58 4.65 -5.09 19.15
C ASP A 58 5.72 -4.23 18.45
N GLN A 59 6.37 -4.77 17.41
CA GLN A 59 7.46 -4.10 16.69
C GLN A 59 7.16 -4.00 15.21
N PHE A 60 7.60 -2.90 14.59
CA PHE A 60 7.49 -2.71 13.15
C PHE A 60 8.70 -2.01 12.53
N CYS A 61 8.92 -2.28 11.25
CA CYS A 61 9.96 -1.65 10.46
C CYS A 61 9.48 -1.36 9.04
N ASP A 62 9.93 -0.25 8.48
CA ASP A 62 9.67 0.16 7.11
C ASP A 62 10.99 0.04 6.32
N VAL A 63 10.98 -0.76 5.25
CA VAL A 63 12.13 -0.97 4.37
C VAL A 63 11.88 -0.20 3.07
N PRO A 64 12.71 0.81 2.71
CA PRO A 64 12.47 1.58 1.51
C PRO A 64 12.72 0.74 0.25
N LEU A 65 11.76 0.76 -0.68
CA LEU A 65 11.83 0.10 -1.99
C LEU A 65 11.91 1.11 -3.15
N GLY A 66 11.35 2.32 -2.97
CA GLY A 66 11.36 3.37 -3.99
C GLY A 66 10.16 3.28 -4.95
N LEU A 67 10.38 3.21 -6.26
CA LEU A 67 9.30 3.05 -7.23
C LEU A 67 9.01 1.56 -7.43
N TYR A 68 7.77 1.14 -7.17
CA TYR A 68 7.38 -0.27 -7.20
C TYR A 68 6.18 -0.50 -8.11
N VAL A 69 6.28 -1.51 -8.98
CA VAL A 69 5.21 -1.89 -9.92
C VAL A 69 4.65 -3.23 -9.49
N ILE A 70 3.35 -3.29 -9.25
CA ILE A 70 2.65 -4.47 -8.74
C ILE A 70 1.70 -4.98 -9.80
N GLN A 71 1.77 -6.28 -10.09
CA GLN A 71 0.78 -6.97 -10.90
C GLN A 71 -0.48 -7.24 -10.09
N GLY A 72 -1.65 -6.89 -10.63
CA GLY A 72 -2.90 -6.90 -9.89
C GLY A 72 -3.36 -8.27 -9.43
N GLU A 73 -2.95 -9.35 -10.09
CA GLU A 73 -3.24 -10.73 -9.64
C GLU A 73 -2.59 -11.11 -8.29
N ASN A 74 -1.53 -10.37 -7.92
CA ASN A 74 -0.85 -10.53 -6.63
C ASN A 74 -1.43 -9.63 -5.55
N VAL A 75 -2.30 -8.68 -5.90
CA VAL A 75 -2.96 -7.77 -4.94
C VAL A 75 -4.12 -8.51 -4.28
N VAL A 76 -4.11 -8.53 -2.95
CA VAL A 76 -5.23 -9.03 -2.13
C VAL A 76 -6.13 -7.87 -1.72
N LEU A 77 -5.53 -6.76 -1.28
CA LEU A 77 -6.26 -5.60 -0.78
C LEU A 77 -5.48 -4.31 -1.04
N LEU A 78 -6.22 -3.25 -1.36
CA LEU A 78 -5.76 -1.86 -1.43
C LEU A 78 -6.64 -1.03 -0.48
N GLY A 79 -6.01 -0.23 0.36
CA GLY A 79 -6.73 0.64 1.30
C GLY A 79 -6.02 1.97 1.47
N GLU A 80 -6.77 3.06 1.49
CA GLU A 80 -6.24 4.39 1.77
C GLU A 80 -5.74 4.49 3.22
N LEU A 81 -4.52 5.01 3.39
CA LEU A 81 -3.97 5.40 4.68
C LEU A 81 -4.24 6.89 4.88
N ASP A 82 -5.23 7.17 5.73
CA ASP A 82 -5.63 8.51 6.12
C ASP A 82 -4.56 9.14 7.02
N ALA A 83 -3.96 10.25 6.57
CA ALA A 83 -2.92 10.96 7.31
C ALA A 83 -3.41 11.58 8.64
N THR A 84 -4.73 11.70 8.84
CA THR A 84 -5.31 12.22 10.08
C THR A 84 -5.45 11.16 11.18
N LYS A 85 -5.25 9.89 10.85
CA LYS A 85 -5.40 8.76 11.76
C LYS A 85 -4.05 8.11 12.04
N ASP A 86 -3.90 7.61 13.24
CA ASP A 86 -2.75 6.79 13.58
C ASP A 86 -2.76 5.50 12.74
N GLU A 87 -1.71 5.31 11.93
CA GLU A 87 -1.56 4.11 11.09
C GLU A 87 -1.43 2.83 11.93
N LEU A 88 -0.92 2.95 13.16
CA LEU A 88 -0.59 1.84 14.05
C LEU A 88 -1.02 2.16 15.48
N PRO A 89 -1.32 1.13 16.29
CA PRO A 89 -1.58 1.29 17.72
C PRO A 89 -0.40 1.93 18.47
N SER A 90 -0.69 2.66 19.55
CA SER A 90 0.30 3.40 20.35
C SER A 90 1.39 2.55 21.01
N HIS A 91 1.16 1.25 21.19
CA HIS A 91 2.15 0.33 21.78
C HIS A 91 3.20 -0.16 20.77
N MET A 92 3.05 0.12 19.48
CA MET A 92 3.99 -0.34 18.46
C MET A 92 5.30 0.42 18.50
N LYS A 93 6.42 -0.33 18.53
CA LYS A 93 7.78 0.20 18.55
C LYS A 93 8.42 0.10 17.17
N ARG A 94 8.85 1.23 16.62
CA ARG A 94 9.67 1.27 15.40
C ARG A 94 11.08 0.75 15.68
N VAL A 95 11.59 -0.07 14.78
CA VAL A 95 12.92 -0.69 14.87
C VAL A 95 13.69 -0.49 13.56
N SER A 96 15.01 -0.45 13.62
CA SER A 96 15.84 -0.11 12.47
C SER A 96 15.84 -1.22 11.43
N THR A 97 15.86 -0.83 10.15
CA THR A 97 15.88 -1.75 9.00
C THR A 97 17.06 -2.72 9.07
N ILE A 98 18.23 -2.22 9.47
CA ILE A 98 19.45 -3.04 9.55
C ILE A 98 19.32 -4.15 10.60
N PHE A 99 18.65 -3.86 11.72
CA PHE A 99 18.41 -4.85 12.76
C PHE A 99 17.48 -5.97 12.24
N TRP A 100 16.42 -5.62 11.51
CA TRP A 100 15.48 -6.59 10.95
C TRP A 100 16.07 -7.47 9.86
N LEU A 101 16.82 -6.88 8.93
CA LEU A 101 17.44 -7.64 7.86
C LEU A 101 18.36 -8.72 8.41
N VAL A 102 19.13 -8.40 9.46
CA VAL A 102 20.04 -9.37 10.11
C VAL A 102 19.27 -10.43 10.91
N ALA A 103 18.17 -10.08 11.57
CA ALA A 103 17.50 -10.98 12.49
C ALA A 103 16.45 -11.92 11.84
N TYR A 104 15.86 -11.55 10.70
CA TYR A 104 14.68 -12.25 10.15
C TYR A 104 14.72 -12.53 8.64
N ARG A 105 15.74 -12.05 7.91
CA ARG A 105 15.86 -12.24 6.45
C ARG A 105 17.15 -13.01 6.15
N VAL A 106 17.18 -14.29 6.58
CA VAL A 106 18.22 -15.28 6.25
C VAL A 106 17.70 -16.20 5.15
#